data_AF-A0A1G1VDW2-F1
#
_entry.id   AF-A0A1G1VDW2-F1
#
_cell.length_a   1.000
_cell.length_b   1.000
_cell.length_c   1.000
_cell.angle_alpha   90.00
_cell.angle_beta   90.00
_cell.angle_gamma   90.00
#
_symmetry.space_group_name_H-M   'P 1'
#
loop_
_entity.id
_entity.type
_entity.pdbx_description
1 polymer ?
#
loop_
_entity_poly.entity_id
_entity_poly.type
_entity_poly.pdbx_seq_one_letter_code
_entity_poly.pdbx_strand_id
1 'polypeptide(L)'
;MKKETDTNCLINFKKKTRKWIKAHQIGFGLFNVLIMLMILLRSAGYFEPYMTISINLIFIVALLSAIFLLEMRDRGAFGVALVFWFIAGILRVFKIDVWAERAALYTFEALFVGVLLLILETIFKKNAEA
;
A
#
# COMPACT_ATOMS: atom_id res chain seq x y z
N MET A 1 -33.73 15.36 11.45
CA MET A 1 -33.32 15.38 10.02
C MET A 1 -31.88 14.93 9.75
N LYS A 2 -30.88 15.06 10.66
CA LYS A 2 -29.48 14.69 10.37
C LYS A 2 -29.18 13.17 10.27
N LYS A 3 -29.89 12.33 11.04
CA LYS A 3 -29.69 10.86 11.07
C LYS A 3 -30.00 10.14 9.74
N GLU A 4 -30.93 10.66 8.96
CA GLU A 4 -31.40 9.99 7.73
C GLU A 4 -30.38 10.12 6.58
N THR A 5 -29.65 11.24 6.55
CA THR A 5 -28.59 11.51 5.56
C THR A 5 -27.33 10.69 5.83
N ASP A 6 -26.95 10.54 7.11
CA ASP A 6 -25.77 9.75 7.52
C ASP A 6 -25.94 8.26 7.21
N THR A 7 -27.16 7.73 7.35
CA THR A 7 -27.46 6.31 7.12
C THR A 7 -27.36 5.96 5.63
N ASN A 8 -27.81 6.86 4.75
CA ASN A 8 -27.71 6.70 3.28
C ASN A 8 -26.26 6.76 2.77
N CYS A 9 -25.40 7.59 3.38
CA CYS A 9 -23.97 7.64 3.03
C CYS A 9 -23.27 6.31 3.36
N LEU A 10 -23.52 5.76 4.55
CA LEU A 10 -22.94 4.48 4.98
C LEU A 10 -23.39 3.30 4.12
N ILE A 11 -24.66 3.28 3.72
CA ILE A 11 -25.22 2.23 2.85
C ILE A 11 -24.57 2.30 1.46
N ASN A 12 -24.46 3.50 0.87
CA ASN A 12 -23.82 3.68 -0.43
C ASN A 12 -22.33 3.35 -0.41
N PHE A 13 -21.62 3.76 0.65
CA PHE A 13 -20.23 3.38 0.86
C PHE A 13 -20.08 1.86 0.93
N LYS A 14 -20.87 1.18 1.78
CA LYS A 14 -20.85 -0.28 1.91
C LYS A 14 -21.09 -0.99 0.58
N LYS A 15 -22.04 -0.50 -0.22
CA LYS A 15 -22.36 -1.08 -1.55
C LYS A 15 -21.20 -0.89 -2.53
N LYS A 16 -20.60 0.31 -2.58
CA LYS A 16 -19.47 0.64 -3.45
C LYS A 16 -18.22 -0.19 -3.08
N THR A 17 -17.90 -0.27 -1.79
CA THR A 17 -16.77 -1.06 -1.28
C THR A 17 -16.98 -2.55 -1.56
N ARG A 18 -18.18 -3.10 -1.32
CA ARG A 18 -18.47 -4.50 -1.64
C ARG A 18 -18.35 -4.80 -3.14
N LYS A 19 -18.78 -3.87 -4.01
CA LYS A 19 -18.62 -4.03 -5.47
C LYS A 19 -17.15 -4.02 -5.87
N TRP A 20 -16.35 -3.11 -5.29
CA TRP A 20 -14.92 -3.02 -5.56
C TRP A 20 -14.16 -4.27 -5.07
N ILE A 21 -14.45 -4.75 -3.86
CA ILE A 21 -13.87 -5.99 -3.31
C ILE A 21 -14.17 -7.19 -4.20
N LYS A 22 -15.42 -7.32 -4.68
CA LYS A 22 -15.78 -8.42 -5.60
C LYS A 22 -15.01 -8.35 -6.92
N ALA A 23 -14.75 -7.16 -7.44
CA ALA A 23 -13.99 -6.99 -8.68
C ALA A 23 -12.51 -7.36 -8.51
N HIS A 24 -11.93 -7.13 -7.32
CA HIS A 24 -10.50 -7.36 -7.04
C HIS A 24 -10.22 -8.60 -6.20
N GLN A 25 -11.21 -9.49 -6.01
CA GLN A 25 -11.10 -10.62 -5.08
C GLN A 25 -9.94 -11.56 -5.45
N ILE A 26 -9.69 -11.77 -6.74
CA ILE A 26 -8.56 -12.57 -7.23
C ILE A 26 -7.23 -11.86 -6.93
N GLY A 27 -7.15 -10.56 -7.20
CA GLY A 27 -5.98 -9.73 -6.90
C GLY A 27 -5.62 -9.75 -5.42
N PHE A 28 -6.62 -9.66 -4.54
CA PHE A 28 -6.44 -9.83 -3.09
C PHE A 28 -5.89 -11.20 -2.71
N GLY A 29 -6.41 -12.27 -3.31
CA GLY A 29 -5.92 -13.63 -3.07
C GLY A 29 -4.45 -13.78 -3.47
N LEU A 30 -4.11 -13.35 -4.69
CA LEU A 30 -2.76 -13.44 -5.23
C LEU A 30 -1.78 -12.57 -4.43
N PHE A 31 -2.23 -11.38 -4.02
CA PHE A 31 -1.44 -10.48 -3.17
C PHE A 31 -1.09 -11.13 -1.84
N ASN A 32 -2.08 -11.70 -1.14
CA ASN A 32 -1.82 -12.36 0.14
C ASN A 32 -0.90 -13.57 0.00
N VAL A 33 -1.09 -14.39 -1.03
CA VAL A 33 -0.20 -15.54 -1.30
C VAL A 33 1.23 -15.07 -1.56
N LEU A 34 1.41 -14.03 -2.37
CA LEU A 34 2.72 -13.46 -2.67
C LEU A 34 3.43 -12.93 -1.42
N ILE A 35 2.73 -12.16 -0.58
CA ILE A 35 3.29 -11.64 0.67
C ILE A 35 3.64 -12.77 1.64
N MET A 36 2.75 -13.76 1.77
CA MET A 36 2.99 -14.92 2.64
C MET A 36 4.24 -15.68 2.18
N LEU A 37 4.39 -15.93 0.88
CA LEU A 37 5.60 -16.55 0.32
C LEU A 37 6.85 -15.73 0.64
N MET A 38 6.85 -14.42 0.39
CA MET A 38 8.01 -13.58 0.69
C MET A 38 8.44 -13.64 2.15
N ILE A 39 7.47 -13.65 3.08
CA ILE A 39 7.73 -13.77 4.52
C ILE A 39 8.31 -15.15 4.83
N LEU A 40 7.79 -16.22 4.24
CA LEU A 40 8.33 -17.57 4.40
C LEU A 40 9.77 -17.67 3.89
N LEU A 41 10.05 -17.15 2.68
CA LEU A 41 11.40 -17.20 2.11
C LEU A 41 12.41 -16.43 2.97
N ARG A 42 12.00 -15.30 3.54
CA ARG A 42 12.79 -14.55 4.52
C ARG A 42 13.02 -15.39 5.79
N SER A 43 11.98 -15.99 6.35
CA SER A 43 12.08 -16.76 7.59
C SER A 43 12.89 -18.04 7.44
N ALA A 44 12.89 -18.64 6.23
CA ALA A 44 13.65 -19.84 5.93
C ALA A 44 15.14 -19.57 5.65
N GLY A 45 15.56 -18.30 5.57
CA GLY A 45 16.94 -17.93 5.23
C GLY A 45 17.38 -18.43 3.86
N TYR A 46 16.44 -18.69 2.94
CA TYR A 46 16.67 -19.50 1.74
C TYR A 46 17.79 -18.99 0.83
N PHE A 47 18.03 -17.68 0.84
CA PHE A 47 19.02 -17.02 -0.01
C PHE A 47 20.29 -16.58 0.73
N GLU A 48 20.47 -16.95 2.00
CA GLU A 48 21.72 -16.66 2.70
C GLU A 48 22.86 -17.57 2.20
N PRO A 49 24.09 -17.05 1.98
CA PRO A 49 24.54 -15.66 2.18
C PRO A 49 24.40 -14.75 0.94
N TYR A 50 23.96 -15.26 -0.21
CA TYR A 50 24.05 -14.58 -1.50
C TYR A 50 23.08 -13.39 -1.65
N MET A 51 21.89 -13.44 -1.04
CA MET A 51 20.90 -12.36 -1.10
C MET A 51 20.01 -12.35 0.15
N THR A 52 20.20 -11.37 1.04
CA THR A 52 19.34 -11.24 2.22
C THR A 52 17.99 -10.61 1.83
N ILE A 53 16.89 -11.37 1.97
CA ILE A 53 15.54 -10.81 1.85
C ILE A 53 15.27 -9.95 3.10
N SER A 54 15.47 -8.64 2.96
CA SER A 54 15.19 -7.68 4.02
C SER A 54 13.68 -7.39 4.13
N ILE A 55 13.23 -6.93 5.30
CA ILE A 55 11.83 -6.54 5.50
C ILE A 55 11.46 -5.38 4.56
N ASN A 56 12.40 -4.46 4.31
CA ASN A 56 12.18 -3.32 3.43
C ASN A 56 11.98 -3.77 1.98
N LEU A 57 12.73 -4.77 1.52
CA LEU A 57 12.51 -5.37 0.20
C LEU A 57 11.11 -5.98 0.08
N ILE A 58 10.65 -6.69 1.12
CA ILE A 58 9.27 -7.23 1.15
C ILE A 58 8.25 -6.09 1.05
N PHE A 59 8.48 -4.99 1.77
CA PHE A 59 7.58 -3.83 1.73
C PHE A 59 7.53 -3.17 0.35
N ILE A 60 8.68 -2.97 -0.31
CA ILE A 60 8.73 -2.42 -1.68
C ILE A 60 7.99 -3.34 -2.65
N VAL A 61 8.24 -4.65 -2.59
CA VAL A 61 7.55 -5.62 -3.46
C VAL A 61 6.05 -5.66 -3.16
N ALA A 62 5.66 -5.51 -1.88
CA ALA A 62 4.26 -5.38 -1.50
C ALA A 62 3.63 -4.12 -2.13
N LEU A 63 4.32 -2.99 -2.07
CA LEU A 63 3.81 -1.74 -2.60
C LEU A 63 3.69 -1.77 -4.13
N LEU A 64 4.68 -2.34 -4.82
CA LEU A 64 4.66 -2.53 -6.27
C LEU A 64 3.57 -3.53 -6.70
N SER A 65 3.48 -4.68 -6.02
CA SER A 65 2.44 -5.67 -6.33
C SER A 65 1.04 -5.14 -6.04
N ALA A 66 0.86 -4.27 -5.05
CA ALA A 66 -0.42 -3.61 -4.81
C ALA A 66 -0.89 -2.74 -5.99
N ILE A 67 0.04 -2.11 -6.72
CA ILE A 67 -0.31 -1.31 -7.91
C ILE A 67 -0.86 -2.22 -9.00
N PHE A 68 -0.19 -3.33 -9.29
CA PHE A 68 -0.57 -4.23 -10.37
C PHE A 68 -1.76 -5.14 -10.01
N LEU A 69 -1.78 -5.71 -8.80
CA LEU A 69 -2.77 -6.71 -8.39
C LEU A 69 -4.04 -6.08 -7.82
N LEU A 70 -3.95 -4.90 -7.19
CA LEU A 70 -5.08 -4.23 -6.55
C LEU A 70 -5.51 -2.95 -7.29
N GLU A 71 -4.92 -2.68 -8.46
CA GLU A 71 -5.11 -1.44 -9.23
C GLU A 71 -4.99 -0.19 -8.36
N MET A 72 -4.02 -0.20 -7.44
CA MET A 72 -3.83 0.89 -6.51
C MET A 72 -3.35 2.14 -7.27
N ARG A 73 -4.24 3.14 -7.35
CA ARG A 73 -3.94 4.45 -7.94
C ARG A 73 -3.06 5.30 -7.04
N ASP A 74 -2.53 6.39 -7.59
CA ASP A 74 -1.78 7.45 -6.92
C ASP A 74 -2.30 7.77 -5.51
N ARG A 75 -3.62 8.00 -5.36
CA ARG A 75 -4.26 8.34 -4.08
C ARG A 75 -4.11 7.26 -3.02
N GLY A 76 -4.08 5.99 -3.42
CA GLY A 76 -3.88 4.86 -2.52
C GLY A 76 -2.47 4.85 -1.94
N ALA A 77 -1.45 5.05 -2.77
CA ALA A 77 -0.06 5.14 -2.35
C ALA A 77 0.19 6.33 -1.39
N PHE A 78 -0.37 7.50 -1.69
CA PHE A 78 -0.33 8.66 -0.79
C PHE A 78 -1.07 8.40 0.53
N GLY A 79 -2.20 7.69 0.49
CA GLY A 79 -2.92 7.29 1.70
C GLY A 79 -2.08 6.39 2.60
N VAL A 80 -1.39 5.40 2.01
CA VAL A 80 -0.47 4.51 2.74
C VAL A 80 0.69 5.31 3.34
N ALA A 81 1.29 6.22 2.57
CA ALA A 81 2.34 7.10 3.05
C ALA A 81 1.92 7.93 4.27
N LEU A 82 0.73 8.55 4.23
CA LEU A 82 0.20 9.34 5.34
C LEU A 82 -0.02 8.49 6.60
N VAL A 83 -0.50 7.25 6.44
CA VAL A 83 -0.66 6.32 7.56
C VAL A 83 0.68 5.98 8.19
N PHE A 84 1.70 5.63 7.39
CA PHE A 84 3.03 5.33 7.91
C PHE A 84 3.70 6.56 8.53
N TRP A 85 3.50 7.74 7.96
CA TRP A 85 4.03 8.99 8.49
C TRP A 85 3.44 9.28 9.88
N PHE A 86 2.12 9.14 10.01
CA PHE A 86 1.42 9.31 11.28
C PHE A 86 1.88 8.28 12.32
N ILE A 87 2.03 7.01 11.93
CA ILE A 87 2.56 5.95 12.79
C ILE A 87 4.00 6.26 13.20
N ALA A 88 4.86 6.71 12.29
CA ALA A 88 6.24 7.06 12.59
C ALA A 88 6.32 8.18 13.63
N GLY A 89 5.48 9.21 13.49
CA GLY A 89 5.35 10.31 14.46
C GLY A 89 4.93 9.79 15.84
N ILE A 90 3.91 8.94 15.90
CA ILE A 90 3.48 8.32 17.16
C ILE A 90 4.60 7.50 17.80
N LEU A 91 5.24 6.61 17.05
CA LEU A 91 6.30 5.73 17.57
C LEU A 91 7.50 6.53 18.10
N ARG A 92 7.83 7.65 17.47
CA ARG A 92 8.89 8.55 17.93
C ARG A 92 8.54 9.21 19.27
N VAL A 93 7.28 9.60 19.47
CA VAL A 93 6.80 10.14 20.76
C VAL A 93 6.90 9.08 21.87
N PHE A 94 6.62 7.81 21.56
CA PHE A 94 6.76 6.69 22.50
C PHE A 94 8.19 6.15 22.63
N LYS A 95 9.20 6.78 22.00
CA LYS A 95 10.61 6.35 22.01
C LYS A 95 10.84 4.92 21.52
N ILE A 96 10.02 4.45 20.57
CA ILE A 96 10.21 3.17 19.90
C ILE A 96 11.02 3.41 18.62
N ASP A 97 12.31 3.70 18.78
CA ASP A 97 13.14 4.27 17.71
C ASP A 97 13.28 3.35 16.49
N VAL A 98 13.54 2.06 16.69
CA VAL A 98 13.73 1.10 15.59
C VAL A 98 12.50 1.01 14.68
N TRP A 99 11.30 1.05 15.27
CA TRP A 99 10.06 0.98 14.50
C TRP A 99 9.69 2.33 13.90
N ALA A 100 10.01 3.44 14.57
CA ALA A 100 9.83 4.80 14.05
C ALA A 100 10.68 5.03 12.79
N GLU A 101 11.95 4.60 12.81
CA GLU A 101 12.85 4.69 11.66
C GLU A 101 12.34 3.86 10.47
N ARG A 102 11.88 2.63 10.72
CA ARG A 102 11.29 1.78 9.67
C ARG A 102 10.02 2.39 9.10
N ALA A 103 9.12 2.91 9.95
CA ALA A 103 7.90 3.56 9.49
C ALA A 103 8.18 4.83 8.68
N ALA A 104 9.22 5.60 9.04
CA ALA A 104 9.68 6.74 8.25
C ALA A 104 10.22 6.31 6.88
N LEU A 105 10.96 5.19 6.82
CA LEU A 105 11.44 4.62 5.56
C LEU A 105 10.27 4.13 4.68
N TYR A 106 9.28 3.43 5.26
CA TYR A 106 8.07 3.01 4.53
C TYR A 106 7.22 4.19 4.05
N THR A 107 7.21 5.29 4.80
CA THR A 107 6.60 6.55 4.37
C THR A 107 7.28 7.06 3.11
N PHE A 108 8.62 7.12 3.11
CA PHE A 108 9.40 7.58 1.96
C PHE A 108 9.19 6.68 0.74
N GLU A 109 9.24 5.35 0.91
CA GLU A 109 9.01 4.39 -0.18
C GLU A 109 7.61 4.54 -0.78
N ALA A 110 6.57 4.68 0.05
CA ALA A 110 5.20 4.88 -0.40
C ALA A 110 5.02 6.24 -1.12
N LEU A 111 5.65 7.31 -0.63
CA LEU A 111 5.63 8.63 -1.29
C LEU A 111 6.34 8.58 -2.64
N PHE A 112 7.53 7.98 -2.69
CA PHE A 112 8.31 7.88 -3.91
C PHE A 112 7.51 7.18 -5.00
N VAL A 113 6.89 6.05 -4.67
CA VAL A 113 6.06 5.33 -5.63
C VAL A 113 4.78 6.09 -5.98
N GLY A 114 4.14 6.77 -5.02
CA GLY A 114 2.98 7.63 -5.29
C GLY A 114 3.30 8.76 -6.28
N VAL A 115 4.45 9.41 -6.14
CA VAL A 115 4.92 10.44 -7.07
C VAL A 115 5.21 9.83 -8.45
N LEU A 116 5.86 8.67 -8.50
CA LEU A 116 6.18 7.99 -9.75
C LEU A 116 4.90 7.62 -10.52
N LEU A 117 3.89 7.10 -9.84
CA LEU A 117 2.57 6.83 -10.42
C LEU A 117 1.89 8.10 -10.94
N LEU A 118 1.95 9.19 -10.19
CA LEU A 118 1.36 10.46 -10.61
C LEU A 118 2.02 10.99 -11.89
N ILE A 119 3.35 10.89 -11.99
CA ILE A 119 4.10 11.27 -13.20
C ILE A 119 3.68 10.38 -14.37
N LEU A 120 3.63 9.05 -14.18
CA LEU A 120 3.22 8.11 -15.22
C LEU A 120 1.78 8.40 -15.68
N GLU A 121 0.82 8.53 -14.76
CA GLU A 121 -0.57 8.86 -15.10
C GLU A 121 -0.66 10.17 -15.89
N THR A 122 0.14 11.17 -15.53
CA THR A 122 0.17 12.46 -16.24
C THR A 122 0.73 12.33 -17.66
N ILE A 123 1.82 11.58 -17.85
CA ILE A 123 2.42 11.35 -19.17
C ILE A 123 1.49 10.54 -20.07
N PHE A 124 0.94 9.43 -19.55
CA PHE A 124 0.02 8.59 -20.31
C PHE A 124 -1.25 9.36 -20.70
N LYS A 125 -1.80 10.17 -19.81
CA LYS A 125 -2.95 11.01 -20.12
C LYS A 125 -2.64 12.03 -21.21
N LYS A 126 -1.48 12.68 -21.14
CA LYS A 126 -1.04 13.65 -22.16
C LYS A 126 -0.86 12.99 -23.54
N ASN A 127 -0.33 11.77 -23.60
CA ASN A 127 -0.16 11.03 -24.87
C ASN A 127 -1.48 10.48 -25.43
N ALA A 128 -2.51 10.29 -24.60
CA ALA A 128 -3.84 9.88 -25.06
C ALA A 128 -4.68 11.04 -25.62
N GLU A 129 -4.32 12.27 -25.29
CA GLU A 129 -4.97 13.50 -25.76
C GLU A 129 -4.27 14.16 -26.96
N ALA A 130 -3.12 13.61 -27.39
CA ALA A 130 -2.32 14.05 -28.54
C ALA A 130 -2.54 13.16 -29.77
#